data_AF-A0A7S3K6K9-F1
#
_entry.id   AF-A0A7S3K6K9-F1
#
_cell.length_a   1.000
_cell.length_b   1.000
_cell.length_c   1.000
_cell.angle_alpha   90.00
_cell.angle_beta   90.00
_cell.angle_gamma   90.00
#
_symmetry.space_group_name_H-M   'P 1'
#
loop_
_entity.id
_entity.type
_entity.pdbx_description
1 polymer ?
#
loop_
_entity_poly.entity_id
_entity_poly.type
_entity_poly.pdbx_seq_one_letter_code
_entity_poly.pdbx_strand_id
1 'polypeptide(L)'
;MHLGAKKEYLERLIKEESRPSRKKKERKAEVTDVCTFMYLNTRITVRKNDLVQEYVDAIVNPANEDLNHAGGAAKAIASKAGPEFERECEDYISENYKLKTGSSMVTSAGGELKCDYVIHTVGPRYEKNKKN
;
A
#
# COMPACT_ATOMS: atom_id res chain seq x y z
N MET A 1 -22.49 -25.49 -0.63
CA MET A 1 -22.04 -24.10 -0.46
C MET A 1 -20.53 -23.87 -0.74
N HIS A 2 -19.76 -24.86 -1.22
CA HIS A 2 -18.28 -24.78 -1.23
C HIS A 2 -17.62 -24.61 -2.64
N LEU A 3 -18.42 -24.52 -3.70
CA LEU A 3 -17.93 -24.42 -5.09
C LEU A 3 -17.80 -22.96 -5.59
N GLY A 4 -18.58 -22.02 -5.05
CA GLY A 4 -18.54 -20.60 -5.46
C GLY A 4 -17.21 -19.92 -5.13
N ALA A 5 -16.73 -20.10 -3.90
CA ALA A 5 -15.47 -19.49 -3.43
C ALA A 5 -14.22 -19.99 -4.19
N LYS A 6 -14.21 -21.26 -4.64
CA LYS A 6 -13.10 -21.80 -5.45
C LYS A 6 -13.08 -21.23 -6.86
N LYS A 7 -14.25 -20.98 -7.45
CA LYS A 7 -14.36 -20.38 -8.78
C LYS A 7 -13.88 -18.93 -8.77
N GLU A 8 -14.28 -18.16 -7.76
CA GLU A 8 -13.85 -16.77 -7.60
C GLU A 8 -12.34 -16.65 -7.37
N TYR A 9 -11.75 -17.57 -6.60
CA TYR A 9 -10.30 -17.62 -6.39
C TYR A 9 -9.52 -17.91 -7.68
N LEU A 10 -9.99 -18.86 -8.50
CA LEU A 10 -9.39 -19.16 -9.80
C LEU A 10 -9.51 -18.00 -10.79
N GLU A 11 -10.67 -17.33 -10.83
CA GLU A 11 -10.87 -16.16 -11.68
C GLU A 11 -9.95 -15.00 -11.28
N ARG A 12 -9.65 -14.83 -9.98
CA ARG A 12 -8.65 -13.86 -9.50
C ARG A 12 -7.23 -14.20 -9.94
N LEU A 13 -6.80 -15.47 -9.80
CA LEU A 13 -5.46 -15.91 -10.21
C LEU A 13 -5.22 -15.74 -11.72
N ILE A 14 -6.20 -16.11 -12.56
CA ILE A 14 -6.11 -15.93 -14.01
C ILE A 14 -6.00 -14.44 -14.37
N LYS A 15 -6.68 -13.57 -13.63
CA LYS A 15 -6.62 -12.12 -13.83
C LYS A 15 -5.29 -11.51 -13.37
N GLU A 16 -4.63 -12.08 -12.36
CA GLU A 16 -3.28 -11.70 -11.95
C GLU A 16 -2.21 -12.15 -12.95
N GLU A 17 -2.26 -13.39 -13.44
CA GLU A 17 -1.30 -13.91 -14.42
C GLU A 17 -1.40 -13.22 -15.80
N SER A 18 -2.59 -12.75 -16.17
CA SER A 18 -2.83 -12.07 -17.46
C SER A 18 -2.57 -10.56 -17.41
N ARG A 19 -2.19 -9.98 -16.26
CA ARG A 19 -1.82 -8.56 -16.21
C ARG A 19 -0.56 -8.31 -17.02
N PRO A 20 -0.60 -7.44 -18.05
CA PRO A 20 0.58 -7.12 -18.83
C PRO A 20 1.65 -6.52 -17.91
N SER A 21 2.83 -7.14 -17.91
CA SER A 21 4.00 -6.65 -17.17
C SER A 21 4.25 -5.18 -17.51
N ARG A 22 4.17 -4.29 -16.52
CA ARG A 22 4.36 -2.85 -16.68
C ARG A 22 5.72 -2.59 -17.31
N LYS A 23 5.74 -2.02 -18.52
CA LYS A 23 6.98 -1.54 -19.16
C LYS A 23 7.62 -0.49 -18.25
N LYS A 24 8.73 -0.84 -17.59
CA LYS A 24 9.60 0.14 -16.94
C LYS A 24 10.06 1.13 -18.01
N LYS A 25 9.54 2.36 -18.01
CA LYS A 25 10.13 3.43 -18.81
C LYS A 25 11.53 3.67 -18.26
N GLU A 26 12.55 3.28 -19.01
CA GLU A 26 13.94 3.63 -18.72
C GLU A 26 14.08 5.14 -18.78
N ARG A 27 14.17 5.77 -17.60
CA ARG A 27 14.71 7.11 -17.44
C ARG A 27 16.03 6.95 -16.70
N LYS A 28 17.05 7.74 -17.07
CA LYS A 28 18.26 7.90 -16.27
C LYS A 28 17.82 8.43 -14.90
N ALA A 29 17.72 7.52 -13.92
CA ALA A 29 17.39 7.86 -12.56
C ALA A 29 18.61 8.55 -11.94
N GLU A 30 18.40 9.74 -11.38
CA GLU A 30 19.30 10.27 -10.38
C GLU A 30 19.51 9.20 -9.29
N VAL A 31 20.76 8.91 -8.93
CA VAL A 31 21.06 7.85 -7.97
C VAL A 31 20.57 8.30 -6.61
N THR A 32 19.40 7.79 -6.21
CA THR A 32 18.71 8.10 -4.95
C THR A 32 18.89 7.00 -3.89
N ASP A 33 19.45 5.87 -4.29
CA ASP A 33 19.77 4.76 -3.39
C ASP A 33 20.90 5.20 -2.46
N VAL A 34 20.61 5.22 -1.16
CA VAL A 34 21.56 5.57 -0.10
C VAL A 34 22.41 4.35 0.25
N CYS A 35 21.76 3.19 0.41
CA CYS A 35 22.44 1.92 0.60
C CYS A 35 21.56 0.74 0.18
N THR A 36 22.21 -0.36 -0.20
CA THR A 36 21.57 -1.63 -0.51
C THR A 36 22.32 -2.75 0.18
N PHE A 37 21.60 -3.66 0.81
CA PHE A 37 22.16 -4.83 1.47
C PHE A 37 21.26 -6.05 1.29
N MET A 38 21.83 -7.23 1.52
CA MET A 38 21.09 -8.50 1.50
C MET A 38 20.80 -8.93 2.93
N TYR A 39 19.57 -9.36 3.19
CA TYR A 39 19.14 -9.99 4.44
C TYR A 39 18.29 -11.20 4.13
N LEU A 40 18.71 -12.40 4.54
CA LEU A 40 17.99 -13.66 4.28
C LEU A 40 17.55 -13.84 2.81
N ASN A 41 18.47 -13.60 1.85
CA ASN A 41 18.22 -13.61 0.41
C ASN A 41 17.22 -12.55 -0.11
N THR A 42 16.83 -11.59 0.72
CA THR A 42 16.05 -10.42 0.33
C THR A 42 16.96 -9.21 0.13
N ARG A 43 16.83 -8.54 -1.01
CA ARG A 43 17.48 -7.25 -1.23
C ARG A 43 16.70 -6.16 -0.52
N ILE A 44 17.36 -5.42 0.36
CA ILE A 44 16.81 -4.27 1.06
C ILE A 44 17.56 -3.02 0.59
N THR A 45 16.82 -2.01 0.14
CA THR A 45 17.37 -0.73 -0.33
C THR A 45 16.78 0.42 0.48
N VAL A 46 17.65 1.27 1.03
CA VAL A 46 17.26 2.57 1.57
C VAL A 46 17.40 3.59 0.44
N ARG A 47 16.31 4.27 0.11
CA ARG A 47 16.23 5.24 -0.98
C ARG A 47 15.65 6.55 -0.47
N LYS A 48 16.21 7.67 -0.93
CA LYS A 48 15.63 9.00 -0.73
C LYS A 48 14.80 9.39 -1.95
N ASN A 49 13.48 9.27 -1.86
CA ASN A 49 12.58 9.67 -2.94
C ASN A 49 11.18 10.03 -2.42
N ASP A 50 10.31 10.49 -3.32
CA ASP A 50 8.87 10.65 -3.07
C ASP A 50 8.13 9.32 -3.31
N LEU A 51 7.50 8.81 -2.25
CA LEU A 51 6.80 7.53 -2.25
C LEU A 51 5.70 7.44 -3.32
N VAL A 52 5.00 8.54 -3.61
CA VAL A 52 3.91 8.53 -4.61
C VAL A 52 4.42 8.50 -6.05
N GLN A 53 5.73 8.60 -6.27
CA GLN A 53 6.38 8.55 -7.58
C GLN A 53 7.11 7.22 -7.85
N GLU A 54 7.18 6.31 -6.87
CA GLU A 54 7.88 5.04 -6.96
C GLU A 54 7.17 4.03 -7.86
N TYR A 55 7.93 3.40 -8.75
CA TYR A 55 7.46 2.32 -9.61
C TYR A 55 7.71 0.97 -8.94
N VAL A 56 6.73 0.52 -8.17
CA VAL A 56 6.76 -0.72 -7.39
C VAL A 56 5.40 -1.42 -7.47
N ASP A 57 5.31 -2.67 -7.04
CA ASP A 57 4.04 -3.40 -7.07
C ASP A 57 3.05 -2.85 -6.03
N ALA A 58 3.54 -2.49 -4.85
CA ALA A 58 2.75 -1.89 -3.78
C ALA A 58 3.56 -0.88 -2.95
N ILE A 59 2.85 0.08 -2.35
CA ILE A 59 3.39 0.98 -1.32
C ILE A 59 2.69 0.77 0.02
N VAL A 60 3.33 1.15 1.12
CA VAL A 60 2.74 1.09 2.46
C VAL A 60 2.30 2.49 2.90
N ASN A 61 1.03 2.63 3.21
CA ASN A 61 0.46 3.85 3.78
C ASN A 61 0.50 3.78 5.33
N PRO A 62 1.14 4.74 6.02
CA PRO A 62 1.02 4.88 7.46
C PRO A 62 -0.38 5.41 7.81
N ALA A 63 -1.28 4.49 8.17
CA ALA A 63 -2.68 4.78 8.41
C ALA A 63 -3.00 4.92 9.91
N ASN A 64 -4.17 5.48 10.19
CA ASN A 64 -4.81 5.41 11.51
C ASN A 64 -5.94 4.36 11.48
N GLU A 65 -6.51 4.13 12.67
CA GLU A 65 -7.57 3.16 12.93
C GLU A 65 -8.84 3.40 12.09
N ASP A 66 -9.07 4.65 11.68
CA ASP A 66 -10.23 5.10 10.93
C ASP A 66 -10.01 5.15 9.41
N LEU A 67 -8.82 4.78 8.93
CA LEU A 67 -8.38 4.98 7.54
C LEU A 67 -8.59 6.42 7.03
N ASN A 68 -8.56 7.40 7.93
CA ASN A 68 -8.74 8.81 7.57
C ASN A 68 -7.39 9.44 7.18
N HIS A 69 -7.30 10.00 5.98
CA HIS A 69 -6.05 10.48 5.36
C HIS A 69 -5.80 11.99 5.53
N ALA A 70 -6.02 12.53 6.72
CA ALA A 70 -5.97 13.98 6.98
C ALA A 70 -4.58 14.66 6.86
N GLY A 71 -3.46 13.91 6.91
CA GLY A 71 -2.12 14.50 6.90
C GLY A 71 -0.97 13.56 6.56
N GLY A 72 0.24 14.12 6.51
CA GLY A 72 1.49 13.39 6.29
C GLY A 72 1.53 12.63 4.95
N ALA A 73 2.25 11.50 4.94
CA ALA A 73 2.33 10.63 3.77
C ALA A 73 0.97 10.07 3.35
N ALA A 74 0.07 9.78 4.31
CA ALA A 74 -1.28 9.31 4.00
C ALA A 74 -2.07 10.29 3.13
N LYS A 75 -2.00 11.59 3.44
CA LYS A 75 -2.62 12.63 2.61
C LYS A 75 -2.01 12.71 1.22
N ALA A 76 -0.68 12.60 1.10
CA ALA A 76 -0.01 12.62 -0.19
C ALA A 76 -0.44 11.43 -1.07
N ILE A 77 -0.54 10.24 -0.48
CA ILE A 77 -1.04 9.02 -1.13
C ILE A 77 -2.49 9.24 -1.57
N ALA A 78 -3.41 9.60 -0.67
CA ALA A 78 -4.83 9.80 -0.97
C ALA A 78 -5.05 10.87 -2.06
N SER A 79 -4.30 11.97 -2.02
CA SER A 79 -4.37 13.03 -3.03
C SER A 79 -3.97 12.52 -4.42
N LYS A 80 -3.02 11.58 -4.51
CA LYS A 80 -2.55 11.00 -5.78
C LYS A 80 -3.42 9.84 -6.26
N ALA A 81 -3.97 9.06 -5.33
CA ALA A 81 -4.86 7.92 -5.56
C ALA A 81 -6.27 8.37 -6.00
N GLY A 82 -6.74 9.51 -5.49
CA GLY A 82 -8.04 10.09 -5.84
C GLY A 82 -9.20 9.50 -5.05
N PRO A 83 -10.45 9.91 -5.37
CA PRO A 83 -11.62 9.66 -4.53
C PRO A 83 -12.06 8.19 -4.46
N GLU A 84 -11.72 7.35 -5.45
CA GLU A 84 -12.05 5.91 -5.38
C GLU A 84 -11.30 5.17 -4.29
N PHE A 85 -10.06 5.58 -4.04
CA PHE A 85 -9.24 5.06 -2.96
C PHE A 85 -9.82 5.40 -1.58
N GLU A 86 -10.35 6.62 -1.41
CA GLU A 86 -11.03 6.99 -0.16
C GLU A 86 -12.35 6.22 0.01
N ARG A 87 -13.12 6.02 -1.07
CA ARG A 87 -14.33 5.19 -1.04
C ARG A 87 -14.05 3.74 -0.63
N GLU A 88 -13.01 3.10 -1.17
CA GLU A 88 -12.63 1.74 -0.74
C GLU A 88 -12.31 1.68 0.76
N CYS A 89 -11.70 2.72 1.31
CA CYS A 89 -11.42 2.81 2.75
C CYS A 89 -12.72 2.99 3.58
N GLU A 90 -13.61 3.86 3.15
CA GLU A 90 -14.91 4.11 3.80
C GLU A 90 -15.78 2.85 3.80
N ASP A 91 -15.88 2.18 2.65
CA ASP A 91 -16.62 0.92 2.48
C ASP A 91 -16.06 -0.14 3.44
N TYR A 92 -14.74 -0.30 3.51
CA TYR A 92 -14.09 -1.24 4.43
C TYR A 92 -14.46 -0.97 5.89
N ILE A 93 -14.40 0.29 6.35
CA ILE A 93 -14.73 0.66 7.74
C ILE A 93 -16.21 0.41 8.03
N SER A 94 -17.09 0.67 7.05
CA SER A 94 -18.52 0.43 7.19
C SER A 94 -18.86 -1.05 7.39
N GLU A 95 -18.09 -1.94 6.76
CA GLU A 95 -18.30 -3.40 6.82
C GLU A 95 -17.55 -4.06 7.98
N ASN A 96 -16.34 -3.60 8.31
CA ASN A 96 -15.39 -4.31 9.19
C ASN A 96 -15.05 -3.58 10.50
N TYR A 97 -15.58 -2.37 10.70
CA TYR A 97 -15.21 -1.45 11.78
C TYR A 97 -13.74 -0.98 11.71
N LYS A 98 -13.32 -0.18 12.70
CA LYS A 98 -11.96 0.38 12.81
C LYS A 98 -10.88 -0.69 12.83
N LEU A 99 -9.75 -0.41 12.18
CA LEU A 99 -8.55 -1.22 12.29
C LEU A 99 -7.93 -1.12 13.68
N LYS A 100 -7.34 -2.23 14.15
CA LYS A 100 -6.55 -2.26 15.38
C LYS A 100 -5.09 -1.95 15.09
N THR A 101 -4.39 -1.38 16.07
CA THR A 101 -2.92 -1.27 16.03
C THR A 101 -2.28 -2.62 15.70
N GLY A 102 -1.31 -2.63 14.79
CA GLY A 102 -0.63 -3.83 14.30
C GLY A 102 -1.39 -4.57 13.19
N SER A 103 -2.56 -4.09 12.78
CA SER A 103 -3.33 -4.65 11.65
C SER A 103 -3.09 -3.86 10.37
N SER A 104 -3.43 -4.48 9.24
CA SER A 104 -3.39 -3.86 7.92
C SER A 104 -4.58 -4.28 7.05
N MET A 105 -4.87 -3.46 6.05
CA MET A 105 -5.79 -3.78 4.94
C MET A 105 -5.20 -3.29 3.63
N VAL A 106 -5.74 -3.74 2.51
CA VAL A 106 -5.23 -3.43 1.16
C VAL A 106 -6.35 -2.84 0.33
N THR A 107 -6.03 -1.76 -0.39
CA THR A 107 -6.88 -1.15 -1.42
C THR A 107 -6.19 -1.23 -2.78
N SER A 108 -6.96 -1.02 -3.84
CA SER A 108 -6.38 -0.67 -5.13
C SER A 108 -5.71 0.71 -5.03
N ALA A 109 -4.56 0.90 -5.69
CA ALA A 109 -3.84 2.17 -5.59
C ALA A 109 -4.59 3.35 -6.22
N GLY A 110 -5.38 3.10 -7.27
CA GLY A 110 -6.16 4.12 -7.96
C GLY A 110 -5.33 5.26 -8.58
N GLY A 111 -6.05 6.17 -9.26
CA GLY A 111 -5.54 7.47 -9.70
C GLY A 111 -4.20 7.44 -10.44
N GLU A 112 -3.27 8.30 -10.00
CA GLU A 112 -1.97 8.51 -10.62
C GLU A 112 -0.82 7.82 -9.85
N LEU A 113 -1.12 6.94 -8.91
CA LEU A 113 -0.10 6.16 -8.22
C LEU A 113 0.56 5.17 -9.18
N LYS A 114 1.88 5.03 -9.06
CA LYS A 114 2.70 4.16 -9.92
C LYS A 114 2.89 2.76 -9.37
N CYS A 115 1.93 2.31 -8.56
CA CYS A 115 1.81 0.95 -8.04
C CYS A 115 0.43 0.37 -8.37
N ASP A 116 0.19 -0.89 -8.05
CA ASP A 116 -1.12 -1.53 -8.22
C ASP A 116 -1.91 -1.52 -6.91
N TYR A 117 -1.22 -1.55 -5.76
CA TYR A 117 -1.84 -1.69 -4.45
C TYR A 117 -1.26 -0.73 -3.41
N VAL A 118 -2.09 -0.37 -2.43
CA VAL A 118 -1.66 0.35 -1.23
C VAL A 118 -2.00 -0.51 -0.01
N ILE A 119 -1.00 -0.76 0.84
CA ILE A 119 -1.14 -1.50 2.10
C ILE A 119 -1.28 -0.47 3.23
N HIS A 120 -2.46 -0.35 3.81
CA HIS A 120 -2.75 0.55 4.92
C HIS A 120 -2.37 -0.14 6.23
N THR A 121 -1.41 0.40 6.97
CA THR A 121 -0.93 -0.23 8.21
C THR A 121 -1.09 0.72 9.38
N VAL A 122 -1.72 0.25 10.46
CA VAL A 122 -1.87 1.01 11.71
C VAL A 122 -0.69 0.73 12.64
N GLY A 123 0.27 1.65 12.65
CA GLY A 123 1.42 1.57 13.56
C GLY A 123 1.07 1.91 15.02
N PRO A 124 1.88 1.47 16.00
CA PRO A 124 1.70 1.88 17.39
C PRO A 124 1.97 3.37 17.59
N ARG A 125 1.24 3.99 18.51
CA ARG A 125 1.49 5.37 18.94
C ARG A 125 2.61 5.36 19.98
N TYR A 126 3.66 6.16 19.73
CA TYR A 126 4.71 6.36 20.71
C TYR A 126 4.19 7.23 21.87
N GLU A 127 4.24 6.71 23.09
CA GLU A 127 3.86 7.44 24.30
C GLU A 127 5.12 7.70 25.14
N LYS A 128 5.54 8.98 25.20
CA LYS A 128 6.77 9.39 25.90
C LYS A 128 6.73 9.12 27.43
N ASN A 129 5.55 8.92 28.01
CA ASN A 129 5.32 8.88 29.46
C ASN A 129 4.81 7.52 29.98
N LYS A 130 4.98 6.41 29.26
CA LYS A 130 4.74 5.09 29.85
C LYS A 130 5.78 4.85 30.94
N LYS A 131 5.35 4.96 32.20
CA LYS A 131 6.13 4.48 33.34
C LYS A 131 6.21 2.95 33.21
N ASN A 132 7.42 2.42 33.14
CA ASN A 132 7.69 0.99 33.26
C ASN A 132 7.35 0.51 34.68
#